data_AF-M3XJV5-F1
#
_entry.id   AF-M3XJV5-F1
#
_cell.length_a   1.000
_cell.length_b   1.000
_cell.length_c   1.000
_cell.angle_alpha   90.00
_cell.angle_beta   90.00
_cell.angle_gamma   90.00
#
_symmetry.space_group_name_H-M   'P 1'
#
loop_
_entity.id
_entity.type
_entity.pdbx_description
1 polymer ?
#
loop_
_entity_poly.entity_id
_entity_poly.type
_entity_poly.pdbx_seq_one_letter_code
_entity_poly.pdbx_strand_id
1 'polypeptide(L)'
;CTEINCCVTFGGGAEKFIFGSGTQLLVEPNIPDSPPSVYLLKSKKEDKERKVVCLITDFSPAKVNASLNKNNVSQKASIIASDRSYGIVSFLNRSPGEKVTCIAEYNSEPTKGSLSDKDEGPDEQCLTADVHFQTDEKMNFLSLTVLGLRIIFLKSILFNLLMTVRITLC
;
A
#
# COMPACT_ATOMS: atom_id res chain seq x y z
N CYS A 1 -25.11 48.61 0.76
CA CYS A 1 -24.07 47.56 0.87
C CYS A 1 -22.94 47.93 -0.08
N THR A 2 -21.79 48.36 0.43
CA THR A 2 -20.58 48.58 -0.36
C THR A 2 -19.71 47.32 -0.29
N GLU A 3 -19.64 46.64 -1.43
CA GLU A 3 -18.69 45.65 -1.97
C GLU A 3 -17.94 44.59 -1.14
N ILE A 4 -18.02 44.49 0.19
CA ILE A 4 -17.25 43.44 0.90
C ILE A 4 -18.05 42.66 1.95
N ASN A 5 -19.16 43.19 2.48
CA ASN A 5 -19.73 42.67 3.74
C ASN A 5 -21.22 42.26 3.73
N CYS A 6 -21.83 41.97 2.57
CA CYS A 6 -23.20 41.47 2.56
C CYS A 6 -23.23 40.00 2.11
N CYS A 7 -23.25 39.06 3.08
CA CYS A 7 -23.33 37.61 2.87
C CYS A 7 -24.61 37.23 2.10
N VAL A 8 -25.72 37.89 2.45
CA VAL A 8 -27.01 37.78 1.75
C VAL A 8 -27.71 39.14 1.76
N THR A 9 -28.27 39.56 0.63
CA THR A 9 -29.18 40.72 0.55
C THR A 9 -30.54 40.32 -0.01
N PHE A 10 -31.57 41.11 0.30
CA PHE A 10 -32.91 40.92 -0.25
C PHE A 10 -33.08 41.82 -1.47
N GLY A 11 -33.30 41.22 -2.65
CA GLY A 11 -33.55 41.97 -3.89
C GLY A 11 -34.93 42.63 -3.85
N GLY A 12 -34.98 43.97 -3.91
CA GLY A 12 -36.23 44.73 -3.94
C GLY A 12 -37.04 44.43 -5.20
N GLY A 13 -38.14 43.69 -5.04
CA GLY A 13 -39.13 43.40 -6.07
C GLY A 13 -39.66 41.95 -6.07
N ALA A 14 -38.92 40.98 -5.53
CA ALA A 14 -39.29 39.56 -5.62
C ALA A 14 -38.87 38.69 -4.42
N GLU A 15 -38.59 39.30 -3.27
CA GLU A 15 -38.17 38.57 -2.05
C GLU A 15 -37.01 37.57 -2.25
N LYS A 16 -36.10 37.88 -3.18
CA LYS A 16 -35.03 36.97 -3.58
C LYS A 16 -33.78 37.20 -2.74
N PHE A 17 -33.24 36.12 -2.19
CA PHE A 17 -31.91 36.12 -1.58
C PHE A 17 -30.81 36.26 -2.65
N ILE A 18 -29.97 37.27 -2.49
CA ILE A 18 -28.79 37.52 -3.31
C ILE A 18 -27.57 37.22 -2.44
N PHE A 19 -26.88 36.12 -2.75
CA PHE A 19 -25.67 35.71 -2.03
C PHE A 19 -24.44 36.48 -2.53
N GLY A 20 -23.54 36.81 -1.61
CA GLY A 20 -22.23 37.39 -1.95
C GLY A 20 -21.24 36.36 -2.51
N SER A 21 -19.98 36.74 -2.65
CA SER A 21 -18.90 35.90 -3.18
C SER A 21 -18.57 34.66 -2.35
N GLY A 22 -19.08 34.58 -1.12
CA GLY A 22 -18.75 33.53 -0.15
C GLY A 22 -17.37 33.72 0.48
N THR A 23 -17.09 32.92 1.51
CA THR A 23 -15.83 32.94 2.27
C THR A 23 -15.14 31.60 2.13
N GLN A 24 -13.88 31.61 1.70
CA GLN A 24 -13.03 30.43 1.75
C GLN A 24 -12.37 30.35 3.14
N LEU A 25 -12.74 29.34 3.93
CA LEU A 25 -12.09 29.04 5.20
C LEU A 25 -11.08 27.91 5.00
N LEU A 26 -9.80 28.19 5.22
CA LEU A 26 -8.74 27.19 5.28
C LEU A 26 -8.40 26.94 6.76
N VAL A 27 -8.64 25.73 7.24
CA VAL A 27 -8.31 25.33 8.62
C VAL A 27 -7.04 24.51 8.58
N GLU A 28 -5.97 25.01 9.21
CA GLU A 28 -4.71 24.27 9.36
C GLU A 28 -4.76 23.41 10.65
N PRO A 29 -4.64 22.08 10.53
CA PRO A 29 -4.59 21.20 11.70
C PRO A 29 -3.28 21.34 12.46
N ASN A 30 -3.34 21.24 13.79
CA ASN A 30 -2.18 21.17 14.65
C ASN A 30 -1.67 19.72 14.75
N ILE A 31 -0.72 19.37 13.89
CA ILE A 31 -0.11 18.04 13.78
C ILE A 31 1.37 18.17 14.19
N PRO A 32 1.90 17.27 15.06
CA PRO A 32 3.32 17.27 15.40
C PRO A 32 4.20 17.11 14.16
N ASP A 33 5.40 17.69 14.20
CA ASP A 33 6.40 17.56 13.15
C ASP A 33 6.79 16.08 12.94
N SER A 34 6.73 15.61 11.69
CA SER A 34 7.12 14.25 11.33
C SER A 34 7.69 14.18 9.91
N PRO A 35 8.75 13.37 9.69
CA PRO A 35 9.34 13.19 8.37
C PRO A 35 8.47 12.31 7.45
N PRO A 36 8.54 12.48 6.12
CA PRO A 36 7.76 11.71 5.16
C PRO A 36 8.26 10.29 4.95
N SER A 37 7.31 9.36 4.87
CA SER A 37 7.48 8.00 4.33
C SER A 37 7.17 7.99 2.83
N VAL A 38 8.04 7.41 2.01
CA VAL A 38 7.90 7.38 0.55
C VAL A 38 7.78 5.95 0.04
N TYR A 39 6.66 5.64 -0.61
CA TYR A 39 6.35 4.34 -1.18
C TYR A 39 6.17 4.43 -2.70
N LEU A 40 6.71 3.45 -3.42
CA LEU A 40 6.55 3.32 -4.86
C LEU A 40 5.76 2.05 -5.17
N LEU A 41 4.54 2.21 -5.65
CA LEU A 41 3.60 1.12 -5.90
C LEU A 41 3.53 0.84 -7.41
N LYS A 42 3.50 -0.44 -7.77
CA LYS A 42 3.33 -0.90 -9.16
C LYS A 42 1.95 -1.51 -9.36
N SER A 43 1.37 -1.35 -10.55
CA SER A 43 0.15 -2.07 -10.92
C SER A 43 0.38 -3.58 -10.83
N LYS A 44 -0.59 -4.30 -10.25
CA LYS A 44 -0.56 -5.76 -10.11
C LYS A 44 -0.75 -6.48 -11.45
N LYS A 45 -1.39 -5.83 -12.42
CA LYS A 45 -1.58 -6.38 -13.76
C LYS A 45 -0.40 -6.00 -14.64
N GLU A 46 0.10 -6.94 -15.43
CA GLU A 46 0.90 -6.68 -16.64
C GLU A 46 0.02 -5.99 -17.69
N ASP A 47 -0.55 -4.85 -17.33
CA ASP A 47 -1.17 -3.98 -18.31
C ASP A 47 -0.05 -3.38 -19.16
N LYS A 48 -0.34 -3.25 -20.45
CA LYS A 48 0.51 -2.57 -21.45
C LYS A 48 0.93 -1.16 -21.00
N GLU A 49 0.22 -0.60 -20.01
CA GLU A 49 0.53 0.61 -19.28
C GLU A 49 1.14 0.27 -17.91
N ARG A 50 2.47 0.34 -17.78
CA ARG A 50 3.19 0.18 -16.51
C ARG A 50 2.95 1.42 -15.63
N LYS A 51 1.74 1.54 -15.07
CA LYS A 51 1.38 2.59 -14.13
C LYS A 51 2.12 2.36 -12.81
N VAL A 52 2.79 3.40 -12.36
CA VAL A 52 3.47 3.45 -11.08
C VAL A 52 2.87 4.61 -10.29
N VAL A 53 2.67 4.39 -8.99
CA VAL A 53 2.15 5.39 -8.07
C VAL A 53 3.23 5.70 -7.05
N CYS A 54 3.57 6.97 -6.88
CA CYS A 54 4.33 7.42 -5.72
C CYS A 54 3.37 7.91 -4.64
N LEU A 55 3.46 7.29 -3.46
CA LEU A 55 2.72 7.67 -2.27
C LEU A 55 3.72 8.22 -1.25
N ILE A 56 3.56 9.49 -0.88
CA ILE A 56 4.29 10.15 0.20
C ILE A 56 3.29 10.34 1.34
N THR A 57 3.58 9.86 2.55
CA THR A 57 2.65 9.87 3.70
C THR A 57 3.40 10.13 5.00
N ASP A 58 2.66 10.23 6.11
CA ASP A 58 3.15 10.30 7.50
C ASP A 58 3.96 11.55 7.83
N PHE A 59 3.81 12.63 7.05
CA PHE A 59 4.55 13.86 7.27
C PHE A 59 3.70 15.02 7.81
N SER A 60 4.38 15.94 8.48
CA SER A 60 3.86 17.24 8.88
C SER A 60 5.05 18.17 9.17
N PRO A 61 4.98 19.46 8.81
CA PRO A 61 3.86 20.18 8.21
C PRO A 61 3.68 19.91 6.71
N ALA A 62 2.61 20.44 6.08
CA ALA A 62 2.29 20.29 4.65
C ALA A 62 3.35 20.83 3.66
N LYS A 63 4.49 21.33 4.16
CA LYS A 63 5.60 21.90 3.39
C LYS A 63 6.63 20.83 3.06
N VAL A 64 6.29 19.96 2.10
CA VAL A 64 7.20 18.95 1.56
C VAL A 64 7.35 19.17 0.06
N ASN A 65 8.59 19.21 -0.42
CA ASN A 65 8.86 19.25 -1.86
C ASN A 65 8.89 17.81 -2.39
N ALA A 66 7.94 17.47 -3.25
CA ALA A 66 7.90 16.18 -3.92
C ALA A 66 8.51 16.29 -5.33
N SER A 67 9.46 15.42 -5.65
CA SER A 67 10.00 15.28 -7.00
C SER A 67 9.88 13.84 -7.49
N LEU A 68 9.50 13.72 -8.77
CA LEU A 68 9.27 12.47 -9.45
C LEU A 68 10.11 12.44 -10.72
N ASN A 69 11.07 11.51 -10.78
CA ASN A 69 11.99 11.43 -11.91
C ASN A 69 12.66 12.78 -12.26
N LYS A 70 13.06 13.53 -11.23
CA LYS A 70 13.65 14.89 -11.31
C LYS A 70 12.70 16.02 -11.75
N ASN A 71 11.43 15.72 -12.01
CA ASN A 71 10.40 16.74 -12.24
C ASN A 71 9.73 17.09 -10.91
N ASN A 72 9.57 18.38 -10.62
CA ASN A 72 8.84 18.84 -9.44
C ASN A 72 7.35 18.53 -9.61
N VAL A 73 6.78 17.79 -8.67
CA VAL A 73 5.35 17.48 -8.65
C VAL A 73 4.67 18.49 -7.73
N SER A 74 4.03 19.48 -8.33
CA SER A 74 3.20 20.46 -7.59
C SER A 74 1.81 19.86 -7.32
N GLN A 75 1.76 18.79 -6.53
CA GLN A 75 0.50 18.26 -6.03
C GLN A 75 0.26 18.77 -4.61
N LYS A 76 -0.96 19.26 -4.36
CA LYS A 76 -1.36 19.76 -3.05
C LYS A 76 -1.44 18.59 -2.07
N ALA A 77 -0.73 18.69 -0.94
CA ALA A 77 -0.82 17.73 0.14
C ALA A 77 -2.27 17.68 0.69
N SER A 78 -2.78 16.47 0.89
CA SER A 78 -4.09 16.24 1.51
C SER A 78 -3.91 15.69 2.91
N ILE A 79 -4.82 16.03 3.81
CA ILE A 79 -4.83 15.46 5.16
C ILE A 79 -5.34 14.03 5.08
N ILE A 80 -4.61 13.10 5.69
CA ILE A 80 -5.05 11.73 5.95
C ILE A 80 -5.64 11.73 7.36
N ALA A 81 -6.96 11.75 7.45
CA ALA A 81 -7.69 11.96 8.70
C ALA A 81 -7.44 10.85 9.73
N SER A 82 -7.28 9.60 9.27
CA SER A 82 -7.01 8.43 10.11
C SER A 82 -5.70 8.55 10.89
N ASP A 83 -4.69 9.10 10.23
CA ASP A 83 -3.29 9.01 10.67
C ASP A 83 -2.81 10.36 11.23
N ARG A 84 -3.67 11.39 11.13
CA ARG A 84 -3.39 12.79 11.46
C ARG A 84 -2.10 13.28 10.79
N SER A 85 -1.89 12.92 9.54
CA SER A 85 -0.71 13.29 8.77
C SER A 85 -1.09 13.85 7.40
N TYR A 86 -0.13 14.42 6.68
CA TYR A 86 -0.31 14.81 5.29
C TYR A 86 0.14 13.68 4.35
N GLY A 87 -0.51 13.62 3.19
CA GLY A 87 -0.20 12.69 2.12
C GLY A 87 -0.22 13.35 0.74
N ILE A 88 0.64 12.88 -0.15
CA ILE A 88 0.71 13.25 -1.56
C ILE A 88 0.70 11.97 -2.39
N VAL A 89 -0.15 11.94 -3.42
CA VAL A 89 -0.26 10.80 -4.35
C VAL A 89 0.00 11.27 -5.77
N SER A 90 1.04 10.71 -6.40
CA SER A 90 1.41 11.01 -7.78
C SER A 90 1.35 9.78 -8.67
N PHE A 91 0.78 9.93 -9.86
CA PHE A 91 0.65 8.87 -10.85
C PHE A 91 1.61 9.11 -12.01
N LEU A 92 2.32 8.06 -12.44
CA LEU A 92 3.19 8.13 -13.61
C LEU A 92 3.07 6.88 -14.48
N ASN A 93 3.34 7.06 -15.77
CA ASN A 93 3.47 5.96 -16.72
C ASN A 93 4.96 5.67 -16.90
N ARG A 94 5.39 4.46 -16.55
CA ARG A 94 6.79 4.03 -16.67
C ARG A 94 7.06 3.46 -18.06
N SER A 95 8.09 3.93 -18.74
CA SER A 95 8.57 3.30 -19.97
C SER A 95 9.43 2.05 -19.69
N PRO A 96 9.54 1.09 -20.62
CA PRO A 96 10.34 -0.12 -20.40
C PRO A 96 11.81 0.20 -20.15
N GLY A 97 12.36 -0.25 -19.00
CA GLY A 97 13.77 -0.03 -18.64
C GLY A 97 14.08 1.29 -17.94
N GLU A 98 13.11 2.20 -17.83
CA GLU A 98 13.30 3.47 -17.12
C GLU A 98 13.29 3.26 -15.60
N LYS A 99 14.27 3.79 -14.88
CA LYS A 99 14.32 3.72 -13.41
C LYS A 99 13.48 4.86 -12.82
N VAL A 100 12.37 4.51 -12.20
CA VAL A 100 11.49 5.49 -11.53
C VAL A 100 12.04 5.76 -10.13
N THR A 101 12.24 7.03 -9.79
CA THR A 101 12.67 7.47 -8.46
C THR A 101 11.67 8.51 -7.96
N CYS A 102 11.18 8.31 -6.73
CA CYS A 102 10.37 9.31 -6.04
C CYS A 102 11.13 9.83 -4.83
N ILE A 103 11.17 11.15 -4.66
CA ILE A 103 11.94 11.82 -3.61
C ILE A 103 11.02 12.84 -2.94
N ALA A 104 10.97 12.77 -1.61
CA ALA A 104 10.38 13.80 -0.76
C ALA A 104 11.52 14.52 -0.05
N GLU A 105 11.58 15.84 -0.16
CA GLU A 105 12.55 16.66 0.56
C GLU A 105 11.85 17.32 1.75
N TYR A 106 12.35 17.01 2.94
CA TYR A 106 11.85 17.50 4.22
C TYR A 106 13.00 18.12 5.01
N ASN A 107 12.88 19.39 5.41
CA ASN A 107 13.94 20.11 6.13
C ASN A 107 15.33 20.05 5.45
N SER A 108 15.37 20.03 4.10
CA SER A 108 16.58 19.84 3.27
C SER A 108 17.20 18.44 3.31
N GLU A 109 16.51 17.46 3.91
CA GLU A 109 16.88 16.05 3.88
C GLU A 109 16.01 15.30 2.84
N PRO A 110 16.61 14.66 1.83
CA PRO A 110 15.86 13.93 0.82
C PRO A 110 15.58 12.48 1.25
N THR A 111 14.32 12.16 1.52
CA THR A 111 13.83 10.79 1.67
C THR A 111 13.47 10.20 0.29
N LYS A 112 14.08 9.07 -0.07
CA LYS A 112 13.85 8.41 -1.36
C LYS A 112 13.00 7.16 -1.19
N GLY A 113 11.95 7.06 -1.98
CA GLY A 113 11.27 5.80 -2.24
C GLY A 113 11.92 5.11 -3.43
N SER A 114 12.53 3.95 -3.21
CA SER A 114 12.98 3.10 -4.32
C SER A 114 11.86 2.15 -4.69
N LEU A 115 11.74 1.83 -5.98
CA LEU A 115 11.13 0.55 -6.32
C LEU A 115 12.03 -0.50 -5.68
N SER A 116 11.47 -1.28 -4.78
CA SER A 116 11.95 -2.62 -4.57
C SER A 116 11.65 -3.39 -5.87
N ASP A 117 12.50 -3.18 -6.90
CA ASP A 117 12.78 -4.19 -7.94
C ASP A 117 13.59 -5.29 -7.26
N LYS A 118 12.90 -5.90 -6.31
CA LYS A 118 13.31 -6.95 -5.43
C LYS A 118 12.40 -8.06 -5.92
N ASP A 119 12.85 -8.65 -7.03
CA ASP A 119 12.63 -10.07 -7.33
C ASP A 119 13.47 -10.96 -6.38
N GLU A 120 14.06 -10.36 -5.36
CA GLU A 120 14.32 -10.97 -4.08
C GLU A 120 13.30 -10.38 -3.12
N GLY A 121 12.60 -11.18 -2.33
CA GLY A 121 11.66 -10.66 -1.34
C GLY A 121 12.31 -9.64 -0.40
N PRO A 122 11.50 -8.92 0.40
CA PRO A 122 12.05 -8.42 1.64
C PRO A 122 12.62 -9.63 2.39
N ASP A 123 13.94 -9.66 2.56
CA ASP A 123 14.65 -10.55 3.50
C ASP A 123 14.46 -10.00 4.93
N GLU A 124 13.26 -9.51 5.23
CA GLU A 124 12.70 -9.59 6.55
C GLU A 124 11.72 -10.74 6.44
N GLN A 125 12.04 -11.84 7.11
CA GLN A 125 11.08 -12.87 7.43
C GLN A 125 9.79 -12.18 7.86
N CYS A 126 8.80 -12.14 6.97
CA CYS A 126 7.45 -11.74 7.32
C CYS A 126 6.94 -12.80 8.31
N LEU A 127 7.24 -12.62 9.59
CA LEU A 127 6.60 -13.26 10.74
C LEU A 127 5.17 -12.72 10.94
N THR A 128 4.52 -12.31 9.85
CA THR A 128 3.15 -11.80 9.81
C THR A 128 2.40 -12.43 8.63
N ALA A 129 2.66 -13.71 8.36
CA ALA A 129 1.74 -14.55 7.61
C ALA A 129 0.64 -15.17 8.51
N ASP A 130 0.53 -14.79 9.79
CA ASP A 130 -0.48 -15.31 10.73
C ASP A 130 -1.71 -14.39 10.90
N VAL A 131 -2.32 -13.92 9.80
CA VAL A 131 -3.62 -13.23 9.91
C VAL A 131 -4.70 -13.85 9.01
N HIS A 132 -4.34 -14.72 8.05
CA HIS A 132 -5.37 -15.39 7.26
C HIS A 132 -4.92 -16.72 6.62
N PHE A 133 -4.32 -17.61 7.40
CA PHE A 133 -4.33 -19.03 7.01
C PHE A 133 -5.72 -19.60 7.25
N GLN A 134 -6.64 -19.40 6.30
CA GLN A 134 -7.82 -20.25 6.23
C GLN A 134 -7.34 -21.64 5.83
N THR A 135 -7.49 -22.59 6.76
CA THR A 135 -7.23 -23.99 6.51
C THR A 135 -8.25 -24.49 5.49
N ASP A 136 -7.91 -24.46 4.21
CA ASP A 136 -8.70 -25.09 3.16
C ASP A 136 -8.81 -26.59 3.47
N GLU A 137 -10.03 -27.11 3.52
CA GLU A 137 -10.35 -28.52 3.82
C GLU A 137 -9.53 -29.50 2.97
N LYS A 138 -9.13 -29.08 1.76
CA LYS A 138 -8.29 -29.84 0.83
C LYS A 138 -6.85 -30.03 1.33
N MET A 139 -6.29 -29.08 2.09
CA MET A 139 -4.93 -29.21 2.66
C MET A 139 -4.90 -30.21 3.83
N ASN A 140 -6.00 -30.29 4.58
CA ASN A 140 -6.18 -31.31 5.61
C ASN A 140 -6.28 -32.71 5.02
N PHE A 141 -6.93 -32.88 3.85
CA PHE A 141 -7.00 -34.17 3.17
C PHE A 141 -5.66 -34.62 2.61
N LEU A 142 -4.85 -33.70 2.05
CA LEU A 142 -3.50 -34.01 1.58
C LEU A 142 -2.59 -34.47 2.72
N SER A 143 -2.64 -33.80 3.87
CA SER A 143 -1.86 -34.18 5.06
C SER A 143 -2.28 -35.56 5.59
N LEU A 144 -3.58 -35.84 5.68
CA LEU A 144 -4.11 -37.15 6.09
C LEU A 144 -3.75 -38.26 5.10
N THR A 145 -3.79 -37.98 3.80
CA THR A 145 -3.41 -38.95 2.75
C THR A 145 -1.91 -39.27 2.84
N VAL A 146 -1.06 -38.26 3.05
CA VAL A 146 0.39 -38.46 3.22
C VAL A 146 0.68 -39.27 4.49
N LEU A 147 0.00 -38.99 5.60
CA LEU A 147 0.14 -39.76 6.84
C LEU A 147 -0.31 -41.21 6.63
N GLY A 148 -1.44 -41.43 5.94
CA GLY A 148 -1.96 -42.75 5.62
C GLY A 148 -1.02 -43.57 4.73
N LEU A 149 -0.46 -42.96 3.69
CA LEU A 149 0.53 -43.60 2.81
C LEU A 149 1.79 -44.01 3.56
N ARG A 150 2.29 -43.20 4.51
CA ARG A 150 3.45 -43.55 5.36
C ARG A 150 3.17 -44.77 6.23
N ILE A 151 1.97 -44.87 6.81
CA ILE A 151 1.58 -46.01 7.65
C ILE A 151 1.45 -47.29 6.80
N ILE A 152 0.83 -47.20 5.62
CA ILE A 152 0.69 -48.33 4.69
C ILE A 152 2.08 -48.80 4.24
N PHE A 153 2.98 -47.88 3.89
CA PHE A 153 4.33 -48.21 3.46
C PHE A 153 5.11 -48.95 4.57
N LEU A 154 5.06 -48.48 5.81
CA LEU A 154 5.70 -49.13 6.95
C LEU A 154 5.13 -50.55 7.19
N LYS A 155 3.80 -50.70 7.08
CA LYS A 155 3.13 -51.99 7.22
C LYS A 155 3.52 -52.97 6.11
N SER A 156 3.65 -52.49 4.88
CA SER A 156 4.09 -53.30 3.72
C SER A 156 5.55 -53.74 3.83
N ILE A 157 6.44 -52.89 4.35
CA ILE A 157 7.84 -53.27 4.63
C ILE A 157 7.88 -54.35 5.70
N LEU A 158 7.16 -54.16 6.82
CA LEU A 158 7.13 -55.12 7.92
C LEU A 158 6.60 -56.49 7.48
N PHE A 159 5.53 -56.51 6.68
CA PHE A 159 4.95 -57.74 6.16
C PHE A 159 5.88 -58.45 5.17
N ASN A 160 6.51 -57.72 4.25
CA ASN A 160 7.51 -58.30 3.35
C ASN A 160 8.68 -58.91 4.11
N LEU A 161 9.17 -58.22 5.15
CA LEU A 161 10.29 -58.70 5.97
C LEU A 161 9.89 -59.97 6.74
N LEU A 162 8.71 -59.98 7.39
CA LEU A 162 8.20 -61.17 8.08
C LEU A 162 7.99 -62.37 7.14
N MET A 163 7.45 -62.14 5.94
CA MET A 163 7.27 -63.20 4.95
C MET A 163 8.60 -63.75 4.46
N THR A 164 9.58 -62.88 4.21
CA THR A 164 10.91 -63.29 3.77
C THR A 164 11.59 -64.13 4.85
N VAL A 165 11.56 -63.68 6.11
CA VAL A 165 12.11 -64.43 7.26
C VAL A 165 11.42 -65.79 7.39
N ARG A 166 10.08 -65.84 7.35
CA ARG A 166 9.31 -67.09 7.42
C ARG A 166 9.68 -68.09 6.31
N ILE A 167 9.90 -67.62 5.09
CA ILE A 167 10.26 -68.45 3.94
C ILE A 167 11.71 -68.97 4.05
N THR A 168 12.62 -68.18 4.64
CA THR A 168 14.02 -68.58 4.82
C THR A 168 14.27 -69.42 6.08
N LEU A 169 13.36 -69.38 7.06
CA LEU A 169 13.48 -70.07 8.35
C LEU A 169 12.68 -71.39 8.40
N CYS A 170 12.07 -71.79 7.28
CA CYS A 170 11.31 -73.03 7.11
C CYS A 170 11.98 -73.87 6.01
#